data_AF-A0ABD0APC7-F1
#
_entry.id   AF-A0ABD0APC7-F1
#
_cell.length_a   1.000
_cell.length_b   1.000
_cell.length_c   1.000
_cell.angle_alpha   90.00
_cell.angle_beta   90.00
_cell.angle_gamma   90.00
#
_symmetry.space_group_name_H-M   'P 1'
#
loop_
_entity.id
_entity.type
_entity.pdbx_description
1 polymer ?
#
loop_
_entity_poly.entity_id
_entity_poly.type
_entity_poly.pdbx_seq_one_letter_code
_entity_poly.pdbx_strand_id
1 'polypeptide(L)'
;MDSSLLELNSDPYTLLNGMFSTQLPPLLNNLITEHSSKELIKELRANPKETLFDIDQSTKLIKKLAPGIKSPEYIYGNNWAAESIKFFTVKIDDSWRPMAIPNIKHSLMFTYNSLIIANSTLSKLYSTDERLNGKTSHSESPIIGRDGLFSSMLYEDDIVEEDIAVGFIGYDGTNKFFKESKLQRFKIESTYPYVLQMDLSKFFENIYTHLLSQISITDSESSEKFKNYLLWLDEYNQKINDDHTKGIIQGPISSKISAELFQLSLDKKYLG
;
A
#
# COMPACT_ATOMS: atom_id res chain seq x y z
N MET A 1 -6.84 -12.23 -18.92
CA MET A 1 -6.92 -11.35 -17.73
C MET A 1 -8.35 -10.86 -17.68
N ASP A 2 -9.11 -11.24 -16.66
CA ASP A 2 -10.48 -10.78 -16.48
C ASP A 2 -10.48 -9.27 -16.27
N SER A 3 -10.98 -8.52 -17.25
CA SER A 3 -11.21 -7.08 -17.18
C SER A 3 -12.21 -6.69 -16.08
N SER A 4 -12.99 -7.66 -15.59
CA SER A 4 -14.07 -7.47 -14.63
C SER A 4 -13.61 -6.89 -13.28
N LEU A 5 -12.41 -7.24 -12.79
CA LEU A 5 -11.90 -6.78 -11.48
C LEU A 5 -11.52 -5.30 -11.46
N LEU A 6 -11.13 -4.70 -12.60
CA LEU A 6 -10.83 -3.27 -12.69
C LEU A 6 -12.07 -2.40 -12.94
N GLU A 7 -13.12 -2.99 -13.52
CA GLU A 7 -14.33 -2.24 -13.89
C GLU A 7 -15.27 -2.03 -12.69
N LEU A 8 -15.36 -3.02 -11.79
CA LEU A 8 -16.32 -3.05 -10.69
C LEU A 8 -15.82 -2.46 -9.36
N ASN A 9 -14.53 -2.16 -9.24
CA ASN A 9 -13.87 -1.89 -7.94
C ASN A 9 -13.23 -0.48 -7.89
N SER A 10 -13.27 0.18 -6.73
CA SER A 10 -12.63 1.48 -6.46
C SER A 10 -11.13 1.40 -6.18
N ASP A 11 -10.52 0.20 -6.18
CA ASP A 11 -9.10 -0.07 -5.92
C ASP A 11 -8.12 0.87 -6.66
N PRO A 12 -8.27 1.17 -7.97
CA PRO A 12 -7.39 2.12 -8.64
C PRO A 12 -7.37 3.49 -7.97
N TYR A 13 -8.55 3.98 -7.57
CA TYR A 13 -8.70 5.24 -6.85
C TYR A 13 -8.19 5.14 -5.42
N THR A 14 -8.54 4.08 -4.70
CA THR A 14 -8.06 3.83 -3.34
C THR A 14 -6.54 3.83 -3.25
N LEU A 15 -5.86 3.16 -4.19
CA LEU A 15 -4.41 3.13 -4.25
C LEU A 15 -3.83 4.49 -4.64
N LEU A 16 -4.35 5.15 -5.68
CA LEU A 16 -3.84 6.46 -6.10
C LEU A 16 -4.04 7.53 -5.03
N ASN A 17 -5.27 7.64 -4.51
CA ASN A 17 -5.62 8.60 -3.46
C ASN A 17 -4.91 8.28 -2.14
N GLY A 18 -4.74 6.99 -1.81
CA GLY A 18 -4.03 6.56 -0.62
C GLY A 18 -2.53 6.86 -0.62
N MET A 19 -1.95 7.28 -1.75
CA MET A 19 -0.56 7.76 -1.79
C MET A 19 -0.38 9.11 -1.10
N PHE A 20 -1.47 9.84 -0.83
CA PHE A 20 -1.42 11.16 -0.22
C PHE A 20 -1.76 11.06 1.27
N SER A 21 -0.93 11.66 2.12
CA SER A 21 -1.07 11.58 3.58
C SER A 21 -2.06 12.57 4.19
N THR A 22 -2.62 13.48 3.38
CA THR A 22 -3.60 14.50 3.79
C THR A 22 -4.60 14.76 2.66
N GLN A 23 -5.70 15.46 2.97
CA GLN A 23 -6.52 16.10 1.94
C GLN A 23 -5.62 16.81 0.94
N LEU A 24 -5.70 16.37 -0.30
CA LEU A 24 -5.00 17.01 -1.40
C LEU A 24 -5.54 18.44 -1.56
N PRO A 25 -4.73 19.38 -2.10
CA PRO A 25 -5.24 20.65 -2.59
C PRO A 25 -6.50 20.44 -3.44
N PRO A 26 -7.55 21.29 -3.31
CA PRO A 26 -8.83 21.11 -4.01
C PRO A 26 -8.72 20.88 -5.51
N LEU A 27 -7.69 21.46 -6.15
CA LEU A 27 -7.39 21.24 -7.57
C LEU A 27 -7.10 19.75 -7.88
N LEU A 28 -6.36 19.07 -7.02
CA LEU A 28 -5.98 17.67 -7.22
C LEU A 28 -7.11 16.71 -6.86
N ASN A 29 -8.00 17.08 -5.93
CA ASN A 29 -9.25 16.34 -5.67
C ASN A 29 -10.12 16.24 -6.93
N ASN A 30 -10.09 17.25 -7.80
CA ASN A 30 -10.83 17.22 -9.07
C ASN A 30 -10.13 16.38 -10.16
N LEU A 31 -8.83 16.08 -10.00
CA LEU A 31 -8.06 15.29 -10.97
C LEU A 31 -8.04 13.80 -10.63
N ILE A 32 -8.00 13.46 -9.34
CA ILE A 32 -7.94 12.08 -8.86
C ILE A 32 -9.33 11.70 -8.38
N THR A 33 -10.11 11.13 -9.30
CA THR A 33 -11.48 10.64 -9.07
C THR A 33 -11.54 9.14 -9.37
N GLU A 34 -12.61 8.46 -8.98
CA GLU A 34 -12.79 7.06 -9.37
C GLU A 34 -12.74 6.85 -10.89
N HIS A 35 -13.42 7.73 -11.63
CA HIS A 35 -13.46 7.64 -13.08
C HIS A 35 -12.08 7.87 -13.71
N SER A 36 -11.41 8.98 -13.36
CA SER A 36 -10.10 9.31 -13.93
C SER A 36 -9.03 8.28 -13.55
N SER A 37 -9.08 7.74 -12.33
CA SER A 37 -8.18 6.68 -11.87
C SER A 37 -8.35 5.39 -12.69
N LYS A 38 -9.60 4.97 -12.96
CA LYS A 38 -9.89 3.78 -13.77
C LYS A 38 -9.43 3.96 -15.21
N GLU A 39 -9.77 5.08 -15.84
CA GLU A 39 -9.41 5.35 -17.23
C GLU A 39 -7.90 5.45 -17.41
N LEU A 40 -7.18 6.06 -16.46
CA LEU A 40 -5.71 6.13 -16.50
C LEU A 40 -5.05 4.74 -16.47
N ILE A 41 -5.55 3.82 -15.64
CA ILE A 41 -5.04 2.44 -15.59
C ILE A 41 -5.38 1.67 -16.86
N LYS A 42 -6.58 1.87 -17.44
CA LYS A 42 -6.96 1.26 -18.72
C LYS A 42 -6.06 1.74 -19.86
N GLU A 43 -5.80 3.04 -19.93
CA GLU A 43 -4.97 3.66 -20.96
C GLU A 43 -3.54 3.10 -20.92
N LEU A 44 -2.93 3.05 -19.72
CA LEU A 44 -1.61 2.44 -19.53
C LEU A 44 -1.53 0.99 -19.99
N ARG A 45 -2.61 0.24 -19.84
CA ARG A 45 -2.68 -1.17 -20.23
C ARG A 45 -2.89 -1.32 -21.74
N ALA A 46 -3.70 -0.47 -22.35
CA ALA A 46 -4.02 -0.52 -23.77
C ALA A 46 -2.82 -0.09 -24.64
N ASN A 47 -2.07 0.93 -24.19
CA ASN A 47 -1.05 1.59 -25.00
C ASN A 47 0.36 1.55 -24.38
N PRO A 48 0.90 0.37 -23.96
CA PRO A 48 2.14 0.28 -23.17
C PRO A 48 3.38 0.88 -23.85
N LYS A 49 3.44 0.89 -25.18
CA LYS A 49 4.57 1.43 -25.97
C LYS A 49 4.64 2.96 -25.97
N GLU A 50 3.52 3.64 -25.70
CA GLU A 50 3.43 5.10 -25.65
C GLU A 50 3.46 5.62 -24.20
N THR A 51 3.71 4.74 -23.23
CA THR A 51 3.67 5.11 -21.81
C THR A 51 4.96 5.76 -21.33
N LEU A 52 4.84 6.47 -20.21
CA LEU A 52 5.96 7.04 -19.46
C LEU A 52 6.85 5.97 -18.78
N PHE A 53 6.56 4.69 -18.98
CA PHE A 53 7.09 3.58 -18.17
C PHE A 53 7.74 2.49 -19.02
N ASP A 54 8.80 1.90 -18.50
CA ASP A 54 9.39 0.68 -19.03
C ASP A 54 8.70 -0.54 -18.39
N ILE A 55 7.92 -1.26 -19.18
CA ILE A 55 7.09 -2.40 -18.73
C ILE A 55 7.75 -3.71 -19.13
N ASP A 56 7.94 -4.60 -18.17
CA ASP A 56 8.44 -5.94 -18.42
C ASP A 56 7.46 -6.76 -19.27
N GLN A 57 7.96 -7.35 -20.36
CA GLN A 57 7.09 -8.10 -21.26
C GLN A 57 6.54 -9.40 -20.63
N SER A 58 7.26 -10.01 -19.70
CA SER A 58 6.91 -11.30 -19.10
C SER A 58 5.99 -11.14 -17.88
N THR A 59 6.38 -10.29 -16.94
CA THR A 59 5.64 -10.07 -15.68
C THR A 59 4.53 -9.05 -15.85
N LYS A 60 4.61 -8.19 -16.89
CA LYS A 60 3.77 -7.01 -17.12
C LYS A 60 3.93 -5.91 -16.07
N LEU A 61 4.91 -6.01 -15.17
CA LEU A 61 5.18 -4.99 -14.17
C LEU A 61 5.94 -3.82 -14.79
N ILE A 62 5.65 -2.61 -14.32
CA ILE A 62 6.50 -1.45 -14.56
C ILE A 62 7.79 -1.65 -13.77
N LYS A 63 8.95 -1.50 -14.43
CA LYS A 63 10.28 -1.53 -13.80
C LYS A 63 10.70 -0.14 -13.33
N LYS A 64 10.62 0.82 -14.24
CA LYS A 64 11.15 2.19 -14.09
C LYS A 64 10.48 3.14 -15.07
N LEU A 65 10.80 4.42 -15.01
CA LEU A 65 10.43 5.37 -16.07
C LEU A 65 11.14 5.02 -17.38
N ALA A 66 10.48 5.33 -18.50
CA ALA A 66 11.06 5.14 -19.83
C ALA A 66 12.38 5.94 -19.98
N PRO A 67 13.41 5.42 -20.66
CA PRO A 67 14.74 6.05 -20.75
C PRO A 67 14.76 7.49 -21.28
N GLY A 68 13.72 7.88 -22.05
CA GLY A 68 13.57 9.25 -22.55
C GLY A 68 13.15 10.27 -21.48
N ILE A 69 12.70 9.83 -20.31
CA ILE A 69 12.34 10.71 -19.19
C ILE A 69 13.59 11.00 -18.36
N LYS A 70 14.06 12.24 -18.45
CA LYS A 70 15.19 12.72 -17.64
C LYS A 70 14.69 13.49 -16.42
N SER A 71 15.40 13.34 -15.30
CA SER A 71 15.22 14.23 -14.16
C SER A 71 15.70 15.64 -14.53
N PRO A 72 15.10 16.70 -13.95
CA PRO A 72 15.71 18.02 -13.97
C PRO A 72 17.15 17.99 -13.44
N GLU A 73 18.03 18.83 -14.00
CA GLU A 73 19.47 18.82 -13.70
C GLU A 73 19.80 19.09 -12.22
N TYR A 74 18.88 19.72 -11.49
CA TYR A 74 19.05 20.04 -10.08
C TYR A 74 18.69 18.88 -9.14
N ILE A 75 18.14 17.76 -9.65
CA ILE A 75 17.85 16.56 -8.85
C ILE A 75 19.05 15.62 -8.85
N TYR A 76 19.62 15.40 -7.67
CA TYR A 76 20.81 14.56 -7.48
C TYR A 76 20.49 13.05 -7.59
N GLY A 77 21.47 12.25 -8.04
CA GLY A 77 21.43 10.78 -7.90
C GLY A 77 20.83 9.96 -9.06
N ASN A 78 20.61 10.53 -10.25
CA ASN A 78 19.83 9.88 -11.32
C ASN A 78 18.46 9.37 -10.82
N ASN A 79 17.93 10.04 -9.79
CA ASN A 79 16.67 9.64 -9.20
C ASN A 79 15.56 10.07 -10.16
N TRP A 80 14.94 9.07 -10.80
CA TRP A 80 13.77 9.27 -11.62
C TRP A 80 12.53 9.62 -10.76
N ALA A 81 12.64 9.52 -9.43
CA ALA A 81 11.77 10.19 -8.47
C ALA A 81 12.02 11.70 -8.50
N ALA A 82 11.39 12.35 -9.47
CA ALA A 82 11.25 13.79 -9.48
C ALA A 82 10.67 14.24 -8.13
N GLU A 83 11.20 15.34 -7.62
CA GLU A 83 10.90 15.94 -6.31
C GLU A 83 9.44 15.74 -5.89
N SER A 84 9.27 15.46 -4.59
CA SER A 84 7.95 15.66 -3.99
C SER A 84 7.51 17.09 -4.25
N ILE A 85 6.26 17.28 -4.67
CA ILE A 85 5.69 18.63 -4.75
C ILE A 85 5.47 19.05 -3.31
N LYS A 86 6.37 19.91 -2.82
CA LYS A 86 6.26 20.47 -1.48
C LYS A 86 5.26 21.62 -1.50
N PHE A 87 4.27 21.55 -0.62
CA PHE A 87 3.31 22.63 -0.38
C PHE A 87 3.18 22.83 1.12
N PHE A 88 2.55 23.91 1.56
CA PHE A 88 2.32 24.14 2.98
C PHE A 88 0.84 24.15 3.28
N THR A 89 0.45 23.54 4.40
CA THR A 89 -0.86 23.74 5.02
C THR A 89 -0.67 24.53 6.31
N VAL A 90 -1.77 25.09 6.80
CA VAL A 90 -1.85 25.69 8.13
C VAL A 90 -2.36 24.64 9.10
N LYS A 91 -1.71 24.48 10.26
CA LYS A 91 -2.19 23.65 11.38
C LYS A 91 -3.27 24.40 12.18
N ILE A 92 -3.93 23.69 13.11
CA ILE A 92 -4.88 24.28 14.06
C ILE A 92 -4.24 25.40 14.91
N ASP A 93 -2.94 25.32 15.17
CA ASP A 93 -2.18 26.33 15.93
C ASP A 93 -1.62 27.47 15.05
N ASP A 94 -2.16 27.65 13.84
CA ASP A 94 -1.71 28.60 12.81
C ASP A 94 -0.25 28.43 12.35
N SER A 95 0.44 27.37 12.77
CA SER A 95 1.80 27.09 12.29
C SER A 95 1.79 26.43 10.91
N TRP A 96 2.82 26.73 10.12
CA TRP A 96 2.99 26.15 8.79
C TRP A 96 3.43 24.69 8.91
N ARG A 97 2.72 23.79 8.23
CA ARG A 97 3.09 22.38 8.06
C ARG A 97 3.54 22.15 6.61
N PRO A 98 4.83 21.87 6.36
CA PRO A 98 5.25 21.42 5.04
C PRO A 98 4.64 20.04 4.76
N MET A 99 4.04 19.91 3.60
CA MET A 99 3.48 18.69 3.05
C MET A 99 4.21 18.35 1.76
N ALA A 100 4.20 17.07 1.43
CA ALA A 100 4.82 16.54 0.23
C ALA A 100 3.80 15.67 -0.50
N ILE A 101 3.54 16.00 -1.76
CA ILE A 101 2.81 15.11 -2.65
C ILE A 101 3.85 14.21 -3.31
N PRO A 102 3.79 12.88 -3.11
CA PRO A 102 4.62 11.98 -3.88
C PRO A 102 4.37 12.19 -5.37
N ASN A 103 5.44 12.08 -6.14
CA ASN A 103 5.38 12.24 -7.58
C ASN A 103 4.30 11.34 -8.19
N ILE A 104 3.35 11.93 -8.90
CA ILE A 104 2.18 11.21 -9.43
C ILE A 104 2.54 10.04 -10.34
N LYS A 105 3.71 10.10 -11.01
CA LYS A 105 4.24 8.98 -11.81
C LYS A 105 4.53 7.77 -10.91
N HIS A 106 5.07 7.99 -9.71
CA HIS A 106 5.37 6.93 -8.74
C HIS A 106 4.12 6.38 -8.09
N SER A 107 3.15 7.25 -7.79
CA SER A 107 1.82 6.81 -7.35
C SER A 107 1.20 5.90 -8.40
N LEU A 108 1.27 6.28 -9.68
CA LEU A 108 0.74 5.49 -10.79
C LEU A 108 1.49 4.17 -10.99
N MET A 109 2.82 4.17 -10.88
CA MET A 109 3.64 2.95 -10.93
C MET A 109 3.23 1.95 -9.84
N PHE A 110 3.12 2.45 -8.61
CA PHE A 110 2.72 1.64 -7.48
C PHE A 110 1.32 1.07 -7.67
N THR A 111 0.33 1.93 -7.95
CA THR A 111 -1.04 1.49 -8.23
C THR A 111 -1.08 0.41 -9.30
N TYR A 112 -0.42 0.63 -10.44
CA TYR A 112 -0.44 -0.31 -11.54
C TYR A 112 0.17 -1.68 -11.17
N ASN A 113 1.36 -1.68 -10.56
CA ASN A 113 2.02 -2.92 -10.15
C ASN A 113 1.23 -3.66 -9.06
N SER A 114 0.69 -2.94 -8.07
CA SER A 114 -0.15 -3.50 -7.02
C SER A 114 -1.43 -4.10 -7.57
N LEU A 115 -2.09 -3.48 -8.57
CA LEU A 115 -3.26 -4.05 -9.24
C LEU A 115 -2.95 -5.31 -10.07
N ILE A 116 -1.74 -5.42 -10.62
CA ILE A 116 -1.30 -6.65 -11.29
C ILE A 116 -1.15 -7.80 -10.28
N ILE A 117 -0.51 -7.52 -9.16
CA ILE A 117 -0.21 -8.50 -8.10
C ILE A 117 -1.44 -8.84 -7.26
N ALA A 118 -2.36 -7.89 -7.11
CA ALA A 118 -3.70 -8.08 -6.58
C ALA A 118 -4.36 -9.30 -7.23
N ASN A 119 -4.53 -9.23 -8.55
CA ASN A 119 -5.18 -10.26 -9.34
C ASN A 119 -4.49 -11.62 -9.31
N SER A 120 -3.15 -11.66 -9.22
CA SER A 120 -2.40 -12.92 -9.31
C SER A 120 -2.07 -13.58 -7.97
N THR A 121 -1.92 -12.79 -6.90
CA THR A 121 -1.29 -13.26 -5.67
C THR A 121 -2.05 -12.81 -4.43
N LEU A 122 -2.32 -11.51 -4.27
CA LEU A 122 -2.92 -11.02 -3.03
C LEU A 122 -4.38 -11.49 -2.86
N SER A 123 -5.17 -11.57 -3.94
CA SER A 123 -6.53 -12.10 -3.85
C SER A 123 -6.59 -13.55 -3.37
N LYS A 124 -5.55 -14.36 -3.66
CA LYS A 124 -5.44 -15.72 -3.13
C LYS A 124 -5.01 -15.70 -1.67
N LEU A 125 -3.98 -14.91 -1.36
CA LEU A 125 -3.42 -14.79 -0.01
C LEU A 125 -4.46 -14.28 1.01
N TYR A 126 -5.37 -13.41 0.58
CA TYR A 126 -6.46 -12.85 1.38
C TYR A 126 -7.82 -13.46 1.01
N SER A 127 -7.83 -14.66 0.42
CA SER A 127 -9.07 -15.43 0.28
C SER A 127 -9.61 -15.84 1.64
N THR A 128 -10.92 -16.07 1.74
CA THR A 128 -11.58 -16.47 3.00
C THR A 128 -10.88 -17.66 3.68
N ASP A 129 -10.44 -18.64 2.90
CA ASP A 129 -9.80 -19.85 3.43
C ASP A 129 -8.41 -19.55 4.01
N GLU A 130 -7.57 -18.81 3.28
CA GLU A 130 -6.23 -18.42 3.73
C GLU A 130 -6.27 -17.44 4.90
N ARG A 131 -7.31 -16.60 4.96
CA ARG A 131 -7.50 -15.62 6.04
C ARG A 131 -7.90 -16.28 7.36
N LEU A 132 -8.67 -17.35 7.34
CA LEU A 132 -9.10 -18.00 8.59
C LEU A 132 -8.17 -19.12 9.03
N ASN A 133 -7.60 -19.85 8.09
CA ASN A 133 -6.87 -21.08 8.37
C ASN A 133 -5.49 -21.17 7.69
N GLY A 134 -5.10 -20.12 6.95
CA GLY A 134 -3.85 -20.08 6.21
C GLY A 134 -2.91 -18.98 6.71
N LYS A 135 -2.13 -18.41 5.79
CA LYS A 135 -0.98 -17.56 6.15
C LYS A 135 -1.34 -16.16 6.63
N THR A 136 -2.54 -15.72 6.33
CA THR A 136 -3.06 -14.44 6.79
C THR A 136 -3.91 -14.59 8.05
N SER A 137 -3.92 -15.77 8.67
CA SER A 137 -4.68 -16.05 9.89
C SER A 137 -4.27 -15.21 11.09
N HIS A 138 -3.05 -14.69 11.13
CA HIS A 138 -2.62 -13.76 12.19
C HIS A 138 -2.73 -12.29 11.78
N SER A 139 -3.15 -12.00 10.55
CA SER A 139 -3.27 -10.64 10.05
C SER A 139 -4.67 -10.08 10.27
N GLU A 140 -4.71 -8.97 10.99
CA GLU A 140 -5.90 -8.11 11.09
C GLU A 140 -5.87 -7.00 10.03
N SER A 141 -5.26 -7.25 8.86
CA SER A 141 -4.94 -6.19 7.90
C SER A 141 -6.15 -5.31 7.62
N PRO A 142 -6.02 -4.01 7.89
CA PRO A 142 -7.07 -3.05 7.59
C PRO A 142 -6.91 -2.43 6.19
N ILE A 143 -5.84 -2.78 5.47
CA ILE A 143 -5.46 -2.17 4.18
C ILE A 143 -5.63 -3.15 3.01
N ILE A 144 -5.54 -4.46 3.24
CA ILE A 144 -5.71 -5.49 2.20
C ILE A 144 -6.83 -6.48 2.58
N GLY A 145 -7.72 -6.78 1.63
CA GLY A 145 -8.79 -7.79 1.74
C GLY A 145 -10.08 -7.32 2.41
N ARG A 146 -10.65 -6.17 2.00
CA ARG A 146 -11.92 -5.60 2.52
C ARG A 146 -12.99 -5.40 1.40
N ASP A 147 -13.79 -4.33 1.43
CA ASP A 147 -14.75 -3.95 0.38
C ASP A 147 -13.98 -3.46 -0.87
N GLY A 148 -13.48 -4.43 -1.66
CA GLY A 148 -12.38 -4.24 -2.61
C GLY A 148 -11.10 -4.94 -2.10
N LEU A 149 -10.07 -5.10 -2.92
CA LEU A 149 -8.84 -5.73 -2.40
C LEU A 149 -8.04 -4.75 -1.55
N PHE A 150 -8.13 -3.45 -1.80
CA PHE A 150 -7.43 -2.43 -1.04
C PHE A 150 -8.41 -1.51 -0.31
N SER A 151 -8.01 -1.03 0.86
CA SER A 151 -8.76 -0.04 1.64
C SER A 151 -7.89 1.16 1.97
N SER A 152 -8.42 2.36 1.74
CA SER A 152 -7.79 3.59 2.19
C SER A 152 -8.23 3.81 3.63
N MET A 153 -7.27 3.78 4.55
CA MET A 153 -7.47 4.41 5.86
C MET A 153 -7.46 5.93 5.65
N LEU A 154 -8.59 6.48 5.22
CA LEU A 154 -8.80 7.93 5.26
C LEU A 154 -9.08 8.28 6.72
N TYR A 155 -8.20 9.09 7.30
CA TYR A 155 -8.40 9.67 8.64
C TYR A 155 -9.36 10.85 8.51
N GLU A 156 -10.65 10.60 8.35
CA GLU A 156 -11.69 11.62 8.49
C GLU A 156 -12.89 11.01 9.21
N ASP A 157 -12.97 11.20 10.53
CA ASP A 157 -13.81 12.26 11.10
C ASP A 157 -13.70 12.27 12.63
N ASP A 158 -13.57 13.47 13.19
CA ASP A 158 -13.71 13.79 14.61
C ASP A 158 -15.16 13.55 15.08
N ILE A 159 -15.57 12.30 15.26
CA ILE A 159 -16.75 11.97 16.07
C ILE A 159 -16.26 11.42 17.41
N VAL A 160 -16.18 12.35 18.36
CA VAL A 160 -16.08 12.09 19.78
C VAL A 160 -17.39 11.44 20.24
N GLU A 161 -17.34 10.14 20.54
CA GLU A 161 -18.23 9.54 21.55
C GLU A 161 -17.41 8.71 22.54
N GLU A 162 -17.85 8.80 23.79
CA GLU A 162 -17.15 8.55 25.05
C GLU A 162 -16.60 7.12 25.25
N ASP A 163 -15.48 7.05 25.99
CA ASP A 163 -15.01 5.93 26.81
C ASP A 163 -15.06 4.51 26.21
N ILE A 164 -14.73 4.37 24.93
CA ILE A 164 -14.29 3.10 24.36
C ILE A 164 -12.78 3.20 24.15
N ALA A 165 -12.01 2.22 24.61
CA ALA A 165 -10.58 2.14 24.31
C ALA A 165 -10.40 2.05 22.78
N VAL A 166 -10.16 3.20 22.14
CA VAL A 166 -9.99 3.34 20.69
C VAL A 166 -8.59 2.83 20.32
N GLY A 167 -8.47 1.50 20.27
CA GLY A 167 -7.46 0.86 19.45
C GLY A 167 -7.90 0.99 17.99
N PHE A 168 -7.07 1.63 17.18
CA PHE A 168 -7.18 1.81 15.72
C PHE A 168 -7.92 0.68 14.99
N ILE A 169 -9.21 0.83 14.72
CA ILE A 169 -9.93 -0.03 13.78
C ILE A 169 -11.00 0.81 13.07
N GLY A 170 -10.88 0.86 11.74
CA GLY A 170 -11.75 1.63 10.87
C GLY A 170 -13.24 1.33 11.05
N TYR A 171 -13.98 2.41 10.83
CA TYR A 171 -15.41 2.64 10.95
C TYR A 171 -16.35 1.52 10.46
N ASP A 172 -17.48 1.48 11.18
CA ASP A 172 -18.70 0.69 11.02
C ASP A 172 -18.68 -0.81 11.40
N GLY A 173 -19.64 -1.18 12.27
CA GLY A 173 -19.93 -2.56 12.63
C GLY A 173 -20.63 -3.36 11.52
N THR A 174 -20.65 -2.86 10.29
CA THR A 174 -21.22 -3.51 9.11
C THR A 174 -20.18 -4.25 8.28
N ASN A 175 -18.88 -3.94 8.44
CA ASN A 175 -17.82 -4.71 7.78
C ASN A 175 -17.74 -6.16 8.31
N LYS A 176 -17.93 -7.14 7.41
CA LYS A 176 -17.91 -8.58 7.76
C LYS A 176 -16.56 -9.00 8.38
N PHE A 177 -15.45 -8.44 7.91
CA PHE A 177 -14.11 -8.77 8.39
C PHE A 177 -13.81 -8.19 9.79
N PHE A 178 -14.45 -7.07 10.16
CA PHE A 178 -14.34 -6.51 11.51
C PHE A 178 -14.89 -7.47 12.56
N LYS A 179 -16.04 -8.09 12.28
CA LYS A 179 -16.63 -9.08 13.18
C LYS A 179 -15.74 -10.31 13.32
N GLU A 180 -15.13 -10.77 12.22
CA GLU A 180 -14.24 -11.94 12.20
C GLU A 180 -12.96 -11.71 13.03
N SER A 181 -12.26 -10.58 12.86
CA SER A 181 -11.07 -10.25 13.67
C SER A 181 -11.41 -10.10 15.16
N LYS A 182 -12.52 -9.42 15.49
CA LYS A 182 -12.97 -9.28 16.89
C LYS A 182 -13.28 -10.64 17.53
N LEU A 183 -13.95 -11.54 16.79
CA LEU A 183 -14.23 -12.90 17.25
C LEU A 183 -12.95 -13.72 17.46
N GLN A 184 -11.96 -13.56 16.58
CA GLN A 184 -10.68 -14.23 16.69
C GLN A 184 -9.91 -13.77 17.94
N ARG A 185 -9.86 -12.46 18.19
CA ARG A 185 -9.25 -11.91 19.40
C ARG A 185 -9.92 -12.42 20.66
N PHE A 186 -11.27 -12.39 20.72
CA PHE A 186 -12.00 -12.98 21.85
C PHE A 186 -11.73 -14.47 22.03
N LYS A 187 -11.59 -15.22 20.93
CA LYS A 187 -11.22 -16.64 21.02
C LYS A 187 -9.84 -16.81 21.65
N ILE A 188 -8.85 -16.01 21.25
CA ILE A 188 -7.48 -16.04 21.81
C ILE A 188 -7.52 -15.67 23.30
N GLU A 189 -8.15 -14.55 23.65
CA GLU A 189 -8.26 -14.06 25.03
C GLU A 189 -9.03 -15.03 25.95
N SER A 190 -10.03 -15.74 25.42
CA SER A 190 -10.76 -16.77 26.18
C SER A 190 -10.00 -18.10 26.31
N THR A 191 -9.02 -18.35 25.44
CA THR A 191 -8.26 -19.61 25.42
C THR A 191 -6.96 -19.52 26.23
N TYR A 192 -6.30 -18.36 26.20
CA TYR A 192 -5.01 -18.16 26.84
C TYR A 192 -5.14 -17.19 28.03
N PRO A 193 -4.86 -17.64 29.27
CA PRO A 193 -5.06 -16.84 30.47
C PRO A 193 -4.08 -15.68 30.64
N TYR A 194 -3.01 -15.66 29.84
CA TYR A 194 -2.00 -14.60 29.85
C TYR A 194 -1.79 -14.08 28.43
N VAL A 195 -1.86 -12.76 28.27
CA VAL A 195 -1.66 -12.07 27.00
C VAL A 195 -0.46 -11.15 27.15
N LEU A 196 0.53 -11.31 26.26
CA LEU A 196 1.65 -10.39 26.14
C LEU A 196 1.36 -9.39 25.01
N GLN A 197 1.34 -8.11 25.35
CA GLN A 197 1.27 -7.03 24.37
C GLN A 197 2.65 -6.39 24.23
N MET A 198 3.16 -6.33 22.99
CA MET A 198 4.43 -5.69 22.66
C MET A 198 4.19 -4.52 21.72
N ASP A 199 4.82 -3.38 22.00
CA ASP A 199 4.82 -2.22 21.10
C ASP A 199 6.15 -2.12 20.35
N LEU A 200 6.08 -1.97 19.03
CA LEU A 200 7.25 -1.87 18.17
C LEU A 200 7.56 -0.40 17.91
N SER A 201 8.55 0.12 18.63
CA SER A 201 8.97 1.51 18.47
C SER A 201 9.46 1.79 17.05
N LYS A 202 8.95 2.88 16.46
CA LYS A 202 9.41 3.44 15.19
C LYS A 202 9.46 2.40 14.06
N PHE A 203 8.43 1.56 13.97
CA PHE A 203 8.39 0.42 13.06
C PHE A 203 8.82 0.78 11.63
N PHE A 204 8.19 1.79 11.02
CA PHE A 204 8.51 2.24 9.66
C PHE A 204 9.95 2.74 9.48
N GLU A 205 10.53 3.43 10.46
CA GLU A 205 11.93 3.93 10.41
C GLU A 205 12.95 2.80 10.52
N ASN A 206 12.55 1.65 11.07
CA ASN A 206 13.43 0.51 11.33
C ASN A 206 13.33 -0.59 10.27
N ILE A 207 12.43 -0.48 9.29
CA ILE A 207 12.38 -1.42 8.16
C ILE A 207 13.60 -1.19 7.26
N TYR A 208 14.42 -2.23 7.07
CA TYR A 208 15.47 -2.23 6.07
C TYR A 208 14.88 -2.67 4.72
N THR A 209 14.92 -1.83 3.69
CA THR A 209 14.15 -2.03 2.44
C THR A 209 14.51 -3.33 1.73
N HIS A 210 15.77 -3.77 1.79
CA HIS A 210 16.19 -5.05 1.20
C HIS A 210 15.56 -6.29 1.85
N LEU A 211 14.93 -6.16 3.02
CA LEU A 211 14.12 -7.25 3.57
C LEU A 211 12.81 -7.42 2.79
N LEU A 212 12.33 -6.38 2.10
CA LEU A 212 11.12 -6.46 1.28
C LEU A 212 11.30 -7.41 0.10
N SER A 213 12.47 -7.38 -0.55
CA SER A 213 12.79 -8.32 -1.64
C SER A 213 12.95 -9.77 -1.18
N GLN A 214 13.10 -9.99 0.13
CA GLN A 214 13.25 -11.31 0.76
C GLN A 214 11.95 -11.86 1.37
N ILE A 215 10.83 -11.13 1.23
CA ILE A 215 9.51 -11.56 1.73
C ILE A 215 9.15 -12.94 1.15
N SER A 216 8.78 -13.87 2.04
CA SER A 216 8.46 -15.24 1.68
C SER A 216 7.13 -15.66 2.30
N ILE A 217 6.04 -15.24 1.69
CA ILE A 217 4.66 -15.47 2.17
C ILE A 217 3.87 -16.50 1.34
N THR A 218 4.49 -17.16 0.36
CA THR A 218 3.84 -18.20 -0.48
C THR A 218 4.63 -19.52 -0.39
N ASP A 219 3.97 -20.68 -0.56
CA ASP A 219 4.62 -22.01 -0.31
C ASP A 219 5.21 -22.66 -1.56
N SER A 220 4.59 -22.44 -2.72
CA SER A 220 5.35 -22.50 -3.96
C SER A 220 6.18 -21.22 -4.01
N GLU A 221 7.44 -21.31 -4.46
CA GLU A 221 8.21 -20.14 -4.88
C GLU A 221 7.24 -19.11 -5.46
N SER A 222 7.18 -17.96 -4.81
CA SER A 222 6.36 -16.83 -5.25
C SER A 222 6.37 -16.78 -6.77
N SER A 223 5.19 -16.71 -7.40
CA SER A 223 5.13 -16.63 -8.86
C SER A 223 6.20 -15.66 -9.33
N GLU A 224 6.94 -15.97 -10.39
CA GLU A 224 8.08 -15.15 -10.83
C GLU A 224 7.72 -13.65 -10.86
N LYS A 225 6.47 -13.36 -11.21
CA LYS A 225 5.84 -12.04 -11.11
C LYS A 225 5.87 -11.42 -9.70
N PHE A 226 5.46 -12.15 -8.66
CA PHE A 226 5.50 -11.65 -7.28
C PHE A 226 6.94 -11.47 -6.76
N LYS A 227 7.90 -12.33 -7.14
CA LYS A 227 9.32 -12.09 -6.83
C LYS A 227 9.82 -10.78 -7.42
N ASN A 228 9.54 -10.57 -8.71
CA ASN A 228 9.90 -9.33 -9.40
C ASN A 228 9.19 -8.11 -8.82
N TYR A 229 7.95 -8.26 -8.34
CA TYR A 229 7.26 -7.20 -7.61
C TYR A 229 7.96 -6.85 -6.30
N LEU A 230 8.41 -7.84 -5.51
CA LEU A 230 9.09 -7.59 -4.24
C LEU A 230 10.48 -6.94 -4.45
N LEU A 231 11.22 -7.36 -5.48
CA LEU A 231 12.45 -6.70 -5.90
C LEU A 231 12.19 -5.25 -6.31
N TRP A 232 11.15 -5.03 -7.12
CA TRP A 232 10.74 -3.70 -7.50
C TRP A 232 10.26 -2.86 -6.30
N LEU A 233 9.58 -3.46 -5.33
CA LEU A 233 9.04 -2.79 -4.14
C LEU A 233 10.17 -2.31 -3.21
N ASP A 234 11.25 -3.07 -3.10
CA ASP A 234 12.49 -2.65 -2.43
C ASP A 234 13.07 -1.41 -3.10
N GLU A 235 13.34 -1.46 -4.41
CA GLU A 235 13.85 -0.31 -5.16
C GLU A 235 12.90 0.90 -5.09
N TYR A 236 11.59 0.67 -5.20
CA TYR A 236 10.57 1.70 -5.12
C TYR A 236 10.62 2.45 -3.78
N ASN A 237 10.68 1.72 -2.66
CA ASN A 237 10.71 2.33 -1.33
C ASN A 237 12.01 3.11 -1.10
N GLN A 238 13.14 2.68 -1.66
CA GLN A 238 14.37 3.46 -1.64
C GLN A 238 14.20 4.77 -2.42
N LYS A 239 13.68 4.70 -3.65
CA LYS A 239 13.58 5.86 -4.56
C LYS A 239 12.68 6.96 -4.02
N ILE A 240 11.58 6.62 -3.35
CA ILE A 240 10.67 7.59 -2.72
C ILE A 240 11.19 8.12 -1.37
N ASN A 241 12.24 7.52 -0.81
CA ASN A 241 12.86 7.87 0.47
C ASN A 241 14.28 8.42 0.26
N ASP A 242 14.49 9.22 -0.79
CA ASP A 242 15.78 9.84 -1.12
C ASP A 242 16.94 8.83 -1.27
N ASP A 243 16.65 7.65 -1.83
CA ASP A 243 17.59 6.53 -2.00
C ASP A 243 18.14 5.96 -0.68
N HIS A 244 17.47 6.22 0.45
CA HIS A 244 17.78 5.57 1.71
C HIS A 244 17.25 4.13 1.74
N THR A 245 18.09 3.21 2.22
CA THR A 245 17.75 1.80 2.45
C THR A 245 17.23 1.54 3.87
N LYS A 246 17.42 2.50 4.78
CA LYS A 246 16.93 2.42 6.16
C LYS A 246 15.66 3.24 6.32
N GLY A 247 14.60 2.55 6.71
CA GLY A 247 13.28 3.09 6.90
C GLY A 247 12.49 3.18 5.59
N ILE A 248 11.18 3.20 5.73
CA ILE A 248 10.25 3.57 4.67
C ILE A 248 9.42 4.78 5.13
N ILE A 249 8.98 5.61 4.19
CA ILE A 249 8.24 6.83 4.50
C ILE A 249 6.90 6.51 5.20
N GLN A 250 6.51 7.32 6.18
CA GLN A 250 5.23 7.17 6.87
C GLN A 250 4.13 7.96 6.15
N GLY A 251 2.91 7.42 6.13
CA GLY A 251 1.74 8.07 5.52
C GLY A 251 1.16 7.35 4.31
N PRO A 252 1.91 7.18 3.19
CA PRO A 252 1.33 6.67 1.95
C PRO A 252 0.95 5.18 2.07
N ILE A 253 -0.10 4.80 1.35
CA ILE A 253 -0.60 3.43 1.28
C ILE A 253 0.47 2.45 0.79
N SER A 254 1.42 2.90 -0.03
CA SER A 254 2.53 2.08 -0.49
C SER A 254 3.38 1.53 0.65
N SER A 255 3.68 2.37 1.64
CA SER A 255 4.48 1.99 2.80
C SER A 255 3.67 1.13 3.76
N LYS A 256 2.36 1.37 3.87
CA LYS A 256 1.44 0.53 4.64
C LYS A 256 1.35 -0.89 4.06
N ILE A 257 1.20 -1.02 2.74
CA ILE A 257 1.21 -2.32 2.04
C ILE A 257 2.58 -3.01 2.15
N SER A 258 3.67 -2.26 2.02
CA SER A 258 5.02 -2.81 2.18
C SER A 258 5.24 -3.37 3.58
N ALA A 259 4.82 -2.63 4.61
CA ALA A 259 4.86 -3.05 6.01
C ALA A 259 4.01 -4.29 6.27
N GLU A 260 2.78 -4.35 5.74
CA GLU A 260 1.89 -5.50 5.87
C GLU A 260 2.53 -6.78 5.29
N LEU A 261 3.04 -6.72 4.06
CA LEU A 261 3.67 -7.88 3.42
C LEU A 261 4.91 -8.34 4.20
N PHE A 262 5.66 -7.41 4.78
CA PHE A 262 6.80 -7.71 5.62
C PHE A 262 6.38 -8.40 6.93
N GLN A 263 5.36 -7.87 7.62
CA GLN A 263 4.84 -8.47 8.85
C GLN A 263 4.29 -9.88 8.60
N LEU A 264 3.53 -10.09 7.52
CA LEU A 264 3.07 -11.42 7.13
C LEU A 264 4.24 -12.41 6.93
N SER A 265 5.36 -11.94 6.38
CA SER A 265 6.54 -12.79 6.22
C SER A 265 7.20 -13.15 7.56
N LEU A 266 7.16 -12.24 8.53
CA LEU A 266 7.64 -12.50 9.89
C LEU A 266 6.71 -13.48 10.60
N ASP A 267 5.40 -13.27 10.52
CA ASP A 267 4.40 -14.15 11.11
C ASP A 267 4.56 -15.56 10.56
N LYS A 268 4.67 -15.74 9.24
CA LYS A 268 4.93 -17.06 8.66
C LYS A 268 6.22 -17.70 9.19
N LYS A 269 7.28 -16.91 9.38
CA LYS A 269 8.59 -17.41 9.80
C LYS A 269 8.62 -17.85 11.27
N TYR A 270 7.85 -17.18 12.13
CA TYR A 270 7.93 -17.36 13.58
C TYR A 270 6.68 -17.98 14.20
N LEU A 271 5.54 -17.95 13.52
CA LEU A 271 4.23 -18.46 13.99
C LEU A 271 3.65 -19.56 13.11
N GLY A 272 4.12 -19.71 11.86
CA GLY A 272 3.74 -20.79 10.93
C GLY A 272 4.59 -22.04 11.08
#